data_AF-A0A7S2ZR87-F1
#
_entry.id   AF-A0A7S2ZR87-F1
#
_cell.length_a   1.000
_cell.length_b   1.000
_cell.length_c   1.000
_cell.angle_alpha   90.00
_cell.angle_beta   90.00
_cell.angle_gamma   90.00
#
_symmetry.space_group_name_H-M   'P 1'
#
loop_
_entity.id
_entity.type
_entity.pdbx_description
1 polymer ?
#
loop_
_entity_poly.entity_id
_entity_poly.type
_entity_poly.pdbx_seq_one_letter_code
_entity_poly.pdbx_strand_id
1 'polypeptide(L)'
;MKSASVFATGMSIWTRRGYGVLGIREAGSSSVFNSFRSSRRWLSMSVQKLPPPQEITTTEEVEEADTRVASFMTPKEIVLELDRHIVGQADAKRAMSIALRNRWRRHQLPTTLREEVLPKNILMIGPTGVGKTEIARRLAKLVDAPFVKVEATKYTEVGFHGRDVDQIIRDLVENAIQLVKQRQRRMMKEQIRKVVEDKILDELTGLEARSQTRESFRSLLRKGALEEREIEVEEPARSKHNVVQIGDMGPERMNDILSRVDKFFTVQRSGSQKRRMTVREARAVIEDVESEKILTDESITKKAIDATEQDGIVFIDEIDKICTPSNYRHGADASSEGVQRDLLPIIEGSTISTKHGNVNTDHILFVASGAFHSAKPSDLMAELQGRLPIRVELKGLTEADMYRILVVPENNLVRQHVELLKTEGVNLHITESALREIAAVAAELNMTVENIGARRLHTVLERILEDVSYNAPDLKGETITIDAVSVRGALGDMLLKTDLSKYVL
;
A
#
# COMPACT_ATOMS: atom_id res chain seq x y z
N MET A 1 -18.04 -30.35 -68.54
CA MET A 1 -17.95 -31.45 -67.55
C MET A 1 -18.27 -30.82 -66.19
N LYS A 2 -19.56 -30.67 -65.82
CA LYS A 2 -20.35 -31.44 -64.81
C LYS A 2 -19.60 -31.63 -63.48
N SER A 3 -20.08 -31.37 -62.26
CA SER A 3 -21.27 -30.78 -61.57
C SER A 3 -20.87 -30.79 -60.06
N ALA A 4 -21.17 -29.85 -59.15
CA ALA A 4 -22.42 -29.28 -58.61
C ALA A 4 -23.31 -30.22 -57.75
N SER A 5 -23.91 -29.64 -56.68
CA SER A 5 -24.95 -30.09 -55.70
C SER A 5 -24.42 -30.64 -54.35
N VAL A 6 -24.72 -30.16 -53.12
CA VAL A 6 -25.81 -29.40 -52.41
C VAL A 6 -26.84 -30.30 -51.66
N PHE A 7 -27.20 -29.87 -50.43
CA PHE A 7 -28.42 -30.16 -49.59
C PHE A 7 -28.45 -31.45 -48.75
N ALA A 8 -29.08 -31.58 -47.56
CA ALA A 8 -29.75 -30.68 -46.59
C ALA A 8 -30.14 -31.48 -45.31
N THR A 9 -30.38 -30.76 -44.19
CA THR A 9 -31.37 -30.95 -43.08
C THR A 9 -31.72 -32.30 -42.45
N GLY A 10 -31.87 -32.29 -41.12
CA GLY A 10 -32.73 -33.23 -40.38
C GLY A 10 -32.65 -33.12 -38.84
N MET A 11 -33.48 -32.26 -38.25
CA MET A 11 -33.86 -32.30 -36.82
C MET A 11 -34.61 -33.60 -36.49
N SER A 12 -34.41 -34.18 -35.31
CA SER A 12 -35.53 -34.66 -34.47
C SER A 12 -35.09 -35.09 -33.05
N ILE A 13 -35.76 -34.47 -32.09
CA ILE A 13 -35.87 -34.76 -30.66
C ILE A 13 -36.68 -36.05 -30.46
N TRP A 14 -36.36 -36.90 -29.47
CA TRP A 14 -37.32 -37.41 -28.44
C TRP A 14 -36.72 -38.51 -27.52
N THR A 15 -36.74 -38.18 -26.22
CA THR A 15 -37.20 -38.98 -25.06
C THR A 15 -36.52 -40.24 -24.49
N ARG A 16 -36.16 -40.06 -23.21
CA ARG A 16 -36.58 -40.74 -21.96
C ARG A 16 -36.34 -42.26 -21.74
N ARG A 17 -35.69 -42.46 -20.59
CA ARG A 17 -35.98 -43.37 -19.46
C ARG A 17 -35.73 -44.87 -19.65
N GLY A 18 -35.00 -45.42 -18.69
CA GLY A 18 -35.06 -46.83 -18.32
C GLY A 18 -34.06 -47.19 -17.23
N TYR A 19 -34.50 -47.10 -15.96
CA TYR A 19 -33.81 -47.69 -14.82
C TYR A 19 -33.77 -49.22 -14.93
N GLY A 20 -32.72 -49.86 -14.39
CA GLY A 20 -32.67 -51.30 -14.19
C GLY A 20 -31.53 -51.70 -13.25
N VAL A 21 -31.88 -51.91 -11.98
CA VAL A 21 -31.04 -52.46 -10.90
C VAL A 21 -31.15 -53.99 -10.91
N LEU A 22 -30.02 -54.70 -10.74
CA LEU A 22 -29.81 -56.00 -10.07
C LEU A 22 -28.43 -56.50 -10.53
N GLY A 23 -27.56 -57.17 -9.79
CA GLY A 23 -27.65 -57.87 -8.52
C GLY A 23 -26.39 -58.76 -8.43
N ILE A 24 -25.92 -58.92 -7.21
CA ILE A 24 -24.62 -59.47 -6.77
C ILE A 24 -24.45 -60.98 -7.07
N ARG A 25 -23.20 -61.44 -7.28
CA ARG A 25 -22.73 -62.74 -6.74
C ARG A 25 -21.19 -62.88 -6.68
N GLU A 26 -20.71 -63.23 -5.49
CA GLU A 26 -19.33 -63.59 -5.11
C GLU A 26 -19.00 -65.08 -5.35
N ALA A 27 -17.70 -65.38 -5.44
CA ALA A 27 -16.93 -66.55 -4.94
C ALA A 27 -15.70 -66.78 -5.86
N GLY A 28 -14.47 -67.08 -5.47
CA GLY A 28 -13.80 -67.31 -4.18
C GLY A 28 -12.42 -67.98 -4.44
N SER A 29 -11.40 -67.66 -3.62
CA SER A 29 -10.11 -68.39 -3.32
C SER A 29 -9.13 -68.70 -4.48
N SER A 30 -7.79 -68.76 -4.38
CA SER A 30 -6.79 -68.84 -3.28
C SER A 30 -5.33 -68.80 -3.86
N SER A 31 -4.33 -68.60 -2.98
CA SER A 31 -2.84 -68.67 -3.13
C SER A 31 -2.19 -67.41 -3.75
N VAL A 32 -1.44 -66.52 -3.08
CA VAL A 32 -0.42 -66.49 -1.99
C VAL A 32 1.02 -66.87 -2.45
N PHE A 33 1.91 -65.87 -2.36
CA PHE A 33 3.39 -65.84 -2.35
C PHE A 33 4.19 -65.64 -3.66
N ASN A 34 4.52 -64.37 -3.98
CA ASN A 34 5.88 -63.77 -3.90
C ASN A 34 5.90 -62.40 -4.63
N SER A 35 5.79 -61.30 -3.88
CA SER A 35 6.92 -60.41 -3.50
C SER A 35 7.37 -59.46 -4.62
N PHE A 36 6.74 -58.29 -4.71
CA PHE A 36 7.41 -57.01 -4.96
C PHE A 36 6.61 -55.87 -4.29
N ARG A 37 7.06 -55.49 -3.08
CA ARG A 37 6.87 -54.15 -2.48
C ARG A 37 7.71 -53.18 -3.33
N SER A 38 7.39 -51.91 -3.58
CA SER A 38 6.57 -50.93 -2.89
C SER A 38 6.24 -49.80 -3.89
N SER A 39 4.96 -49.49 -4.09
CA SER A 39 4.48 -48.19 -4.60
C SER A 39 2.95 -48.26 -4.66
N ARG A 40 2.29 -47.21 -4.15
CA ARG A 40 0.83 -47.03 -4.00
C ARG A 40 0.24 -47.56 -2.68
N ARG A 41 0.31 -46.71 -1.65
CA ARG A 41 -0.66 -46.68 -0.55
C ARG A 41 -0.95 -45.24 -0.15
N TRP A 42 -1.68 -44.54 -1.01
CA TRP A 42 -2.48 -43.37 -0.65
C TRP A 42 -3.89 -43.69 -1.11
N LEU A 43 -4.68 -44.33 -0.24
CA LEU A 43 -6.14 -44.46 -0.30
C LEU A 43 -6.61 -45.22 0.95
N SER A 44 -6.48 -44.57 2.10
CA SER A 44 -7.36 -44.70 3.26
C SER A 44 -6.94 -43.68 4.31
N MET A 45 -7.38 -42.43 4.16
CA MET A 45 -7.49 -41.54 5.32
C MET A 45 -8.97 -41.30 5.54
N SER A 46 -9.39 -41.68 6.73
CA SER A 46 -10.69 -41.46 7.33
C SER A 46 -11.19 -40.06 7.01
N VAL A 47 -12.39 -39.97 6.44
CA VAL A 47 -13.14 -38.73 6.35
C VAL A 47 -13.47 -38.31 7.78
N GLN A 48 -12.59 -37.53 8.40
CA GLN A 48 -12.98 -36.72 9.54
C GLN A 48 -14.00 -35.72 9.01
N LYS A 49 -15.26 -35.88 9.43
CA LYS A 49 -16.31 -34.89 9.20
C LYS A 49 -15.79 -33.56 9.74
N LEU A 50 -15.62 -32.58 8.85
CA LEU A 50 -15.47 -31.19 9.23
C LEU A 50 -16.68 -30.82 10.12
N PRO A 51 -16.48 -30.12 11.24
CA PRO A 51 -17.60 -29.59 12.01
C PRO A 51 -18.43 -28.66 11.11
N PRO A 52 -19.75 -28.56 11.34
CA PRO A 52 -20.59 -27.65 10.57
C PRO A 52 -20.07 -26.21 10.71
N PRO A 53 -20.27 -25.35 9.68
CA PRO A 53 -19.81 -23.98 9.73
C PRO A 53 -20.47 -23.30 10.93
N GLN A 54 -19.65 -22.86 11.88
CA GLN A 54 -20.12 -22.00 12.95
C GLN A 54 -20.53 -20.66 12.32
N GLU A 55 -21.76 -20.22 12.61
CA GLU A 55 -22.22 -18.90 12.21
C GLU A 55 -21.31 -17.85 12.84
N ILE A 56 -20.54 -17.14 12.01
CA ILE A 56 -19.71 -16.01 12.42
C ILE A 56 -20.65 -14.85 12.69
N THR A 57 -21.07 -14.69 13.93
CA THR A 57 -21.90 -13.57 14.38
C THR A 57 -21.11 -12.68 15.31
N THR A 58 -20.21 -11.85 14.77
CA THR A 58 -19.89 -10.48 15.24
C THR A 58 -18.99 -9.78 14.22
N THR A 59 -19.14 -8.47 14.05
CA THR A 59 -18.26 -7.62 13.21
C THR A 59 -16.83 -7.51 13.76
N GLU A 60 -16.62 -7.80 15.05
CA GLU A 60 -15.31 -7.79 15.72
C GLU A 60 -14.40 -8.95 15.24
N GLU A 61 -14.96 -10.12 14.98
CA GLU A 61 -14.20 -11.30 14.50
C GLU A 61 -13.74 -11.18 13.04
N VAL A 62 -14.44 -10.39 12.23
CA VAL A 62 -14.14 -10.20 10.80
C VAL A 62 -12.95 -9.23 10.60
N GLU A 63 -12.86 -8.17 11.41
CA GLU A 63 -11.74 -7.20 11.33
C GLU A 63 -10.47 -7.64 12.08
N GLU A 64 -10.60 -8.39 13.19
CA GLU A 64 -9.45 -9.07 13.81
C GLU A 64 -8.88 -10.17 12.90
N ALA A 65 -9.74 -10.84 12.10
CA ALA A 65 -9.29 -11.81 11.10
C ALA A 65 -8.45 -11.11 10.02
N ASP A 66 -8.88 -9.99 9.45
CA ASP A 66 -8.14 -9.30 8.38
C ASP A 66 -6.72 -8.86 8.80
N THR A 67 -6.56 -8.39 10.04
CA THR A 67 -5.24 -7.94 10.55
C THR A 67 -4.33 -9.12 10.92
N ARG A 68 -4.89 -10.25 11.36
CA ARG A 68 -4.12 -11.49 11.62
C ARG A 68 -3.78 -12.23 10.32
N VAL A 69 -4.65 -12.21 9.31
CA VAL A 69 -4.55 -12.96 8.05
C VAL A 69 -3.28 -12.60 7.26
N ALA A 70 -2.88 -11.33 7.23
CA ALA A 70 -1.72 -10.91 6.46
C ALA A 70 -0.39 -11.50 6.97
N SER A 71 -0.27 -11.74 8.28
CA SER A 71 0.91 -12.38 8.87
C SER A 71 1.03 -13.88 8.52
N PHE A 72 -0.07 -14.53 8.11
CA PHE A 72 -0.11 -15.96 7.81
C PHE A 72 -0.12 -16.31 6.32
N MET A 73 -0.19 -15.31 5.43
CA MET A 73 -0.27 -15.55 3.99
C MET A 73 0.90 -16.41 3.51
N THR A 74 0.56 -17.42 2.71
CA THR A 74 1.54 -18.20 1.97
C THR A 74 2.12 -17.37 0.82
N PRO A 75 3.32 -17.68 0.32
CA PRO A 75 3.90 -16.97 -0.81
C PRO A 75 2.97 -16.91 -2.04
N LYS A 76 2.16 -17.95 -2.27
CA LYS A 76 1.20 -18.00 -3.39
C LYS A 76 0.05 -17.02 -3.20
N GLU A 77 -0.50 -16.91 -1.99
CA GLU A 77 -1.57 -15.96 -1.67
C GLU A 77 -1.07 -14.52 -1.77
N ILE A 78 0.15 -14.25 -1.29
CA ILE A 78 0.79 -12.93 -1.45
C ILE A 78 0.92 -12.57 -2.94
N VAL A 79 1.41 -13.49 -3.77
CA VAL A 79 1.54 -13.24 -5.22
C VAL A 79 0.17 -13.00 -5.87
N LEU A 80 -0.84 -13.79 -5.51
CA LEU A 80 -2.20 -13.62 -6.02
C LEU A 80 -2.78 -12.25 -5.66
N GLU A 81 -2.54 -11.77 -4.44
CA GLU A 81 -2.99 -10.45 -4.01
C GLU A 81 -2.21 -9.33 -4.72
N LEU A 82 -0.90 -9.49 -4.94
CA LEU A 82 -0.12 -8.56 -5.75
C LEU A 82 -0.56 -8.53 -7.22
N ASP A 83 -1.05 -9.65 -7.77
CA ASP A 83 -1.57 -9.72 -9.15
C ASP A 83 -2.82 -8.86 -9.36
N ARG A 84 -3.59 -8.53 -8.31
CA ARG A 84 -4.75 -7.62 -8.36
C ARG A 84 -4.36 -6.16 -8.58
N HIS A 85 -3.10 -5.81 -8.34
CA HIS A 85 -2.62 -4.43 -8.41
C HIS A 85 -1.47 -4.22 -9.39
N ILE A 86 -0.72 -5.28 -9.72
CA ILE A 86 0.52 -5.18 -10.47
C ILE A 86 0.46 -6.18 -11.62
N VAL A 87 0.73 -5.71 -12.84
CA VAL A 87 0.76 -6.58 -14.01
C VAL A 87 2.17 -7.17 -14.20
N GLY A 88 2.25 -8.48 -14.45
CA GLY A 88 3.51 -9.15 -14.76
C GLY A 88 4.46 -9.25 -13.56
N GLN A 89 5.77 -9.16 -13.82
CA GLN A 89 6.85 -9.15 -12.82
C GLN A 89 6.80 -10.31 -11.80
N ALA A 90 6.50 -11.52 -12.28
CA ALA A 90 6.29 -12.71 -11.45
C ALA A 90 7.50 -13.04 -10.56
N ASP A 91 8.73 -12.89 -11.07
CA ASP A 91 9.94 -13.20 -10.33
C ASP A 91 10.13 -12.25 -9.13
N ALA A 92 9.87 -10.95 -9.33
CA ALA A 92 9.95 -9.95 -8.27
C ALA A 92 8.87 -10.18 -7.19
N LYS A 93 7.62 -10.46 -7.60
CA LYS A 93 6.54 -10.83 -6.67
C LYS A 93 6.90 -12.07 -5.86
N ARG A 94 7.45 -13.09 -6.52
CA ARG A 94 7.90 -14.32 -5.88
C ARG A 94 9.02 -14.05 -4.87
N ALA A 95 10.06 -13.31 -5.25
CA ALA A 95 11.17 -12.96 -4.35
C ALA A 95 10.68 -12.23 -3.10
N MET A 96 9.84 -11.22 -3.28
CA MET A 96 9.24 -10.44 -2.17
C MET A 96 8.35 -11.31 -1.26
N SER A 97 7.52 -12.17 -1.85
CA SER A 97 6.66 -13.09 -1.09
C SER A 97 7.46 -14.09 -0.25
N ILE A 98 8.63 -14.55 -0.74
CA ILE A 98 9.52 -15.44 0.00
C ILE A 98 10.20 -14.70 1.14
N ALA A 99 10.65 -13.45 0.92
CA ALA A 99 11.27 -12.65 1.97
C ALA A 99 10.31 -12.41 3.15
N LEU A 100 9.06 -12.03 2.87
CA LEU A 100 8.05 -11.90 3.92
C LEU A 100 7.71 -13.23 4.58
N ARG A 101 7.60 -14.33 3.81
CA ARG A 101 7.33 -15.63 4.43
C ARG A 101 8.47 -16.06 5.35
N ASN A 102 9.72 -15.69 5.04
CA ASN A 102 10.86 -15.97 5.91
C ASN A 102 10.78 -15.19 7.23
N ARG A 103 10.25 -13.96 7.24
CA ARG A 103 9.93 -13.25 8.49
C ARG A 103 8.95 -14.05 9.35
N TRP A 104 7.83 -14.51 8.78
CA TRP A 104 6.90 -15.35 9.52
C TRP A 104 7.58 -16.63 10.05
N ARG A 105 8.38 -17.31 9.21
CA ARG A 105 9.14 -18.51 9.62
C ARG A 105 10.08 -18.21 10.78
N ARG A 106 10.77 -17.05 10.77
CA ARG A 106 11.66 -16.58 11.84
C ARG A 106 10.91 -16.46 13.17
N HIS A 107 9.70 -15.90 13.18
CA HIS A 107 8.90 -15.81 14.41
C HIS A 107 8.48 -17.17 14.98
N GLN A 108 8.43 -18.22 14.17
CA GLN A 108 8.15 -19.59 14.64
C GLN A 108 9.39 -20.29 15.24
N LEU A 109 10.59 -19.72 15.08
CA LEU A 109 11.81 -20.30 15.62
C LEU A 109 11.95 -20.04 17.13
N PRO A 110 12.67 -20.92 17.86
CA PRO A 110 13.12 -20.65 19.22
C PRO A 110 13.96 -19.36 19.28
N THR A 111 13.91 -18.64 20.40
CA THR A 111 14.56 -17.32 20.56
C THR A 111 16.03 -17.33 20.17
N THR A 112 16.79 -18.34 20.59
CA THR A 112 18.23 -18.46 20.29
C THR A 112 18.54 -18.57 18.79
N LEU A 113 17.68 -19.24 18.02
CA LEU A 113 17.84 -19.34 16.56
C LEU A 113 17.18 -18.17 15.83
N ARG A 114 16.23 -17.49 16.47
CA ARG A 114 15.48 -16.39 15.86
C ARG A 114 16.39 -15.19 15.58
N GLU A 115 17.24 -14.84 16.54
CA GLU A 115 18.17 -13.70 16.49
C GLU A 115 19.25 -13.91 15.40
N GLU A 116 19.69 -15.15 15.20
CA GLU A 116 20.71 -15.51 14.18
C GLU A 116 20.17 -15.50 12.73
N VAL A 117 18.85 -15.50 12.55
CA VAL A 117 18.23 -15.54 11.21
C VAL A 117 17.98 -14.12 10.70
N LEU A 118 18.95 -13.62 9.94
CA LEU A 118 18.88 -12.30 9.33
C LEU A 118 17.91 -12.23 8.13
N PRO A 119 17.32 -11.05 7.86
CA PRO A 119 16.54 -10.80 6.66
C PRO A 119 17.31 -11.08 5.38
N LYS A 120 16.60 -11.59 4.36
CA LYS A 120 17.16 -11.76 3.02
C LYS A 120 16.85 -10.53 2.18
N ASN A 121 17.69 -9.52 2.29
CA ASN A 121 17.52 -8.27 1.56
C ASN A 121 17.57 -8.50 0.04
N ILE A 122 16.91 -7.61 -0.69
CA ILE A 122 16.60 -7.79 -2.11
C ILE A 122 17.20 -6.65 -2.92
N LEU A 123 17.82 -6.97 -4.05
CA LEU A 123 18.20 -6.04 -5.10
C LEU A 123 17.30 -6.25 -6.32
N MET A 124 16.46 -5.26 -6.61
CA MET A 124 15.62 -5.19 -7.81
C MET A 124 16.37 -4.47 -8.93
N ILE A 125 16.51 -5.14 -10.08
CA ILE A 125 17.20 -4.63 -11.25
C ILE A 125 16.18 -4.49 -12.38
N GLY A 126 16.08 -3.34 -13.02
CA GLY A 126 15.23 -3.20 -14.20
C GLY A 126 14.90 -1.75 -14.52
N PRO A 127 14.31 -1.47 -15.69
CA PRO A 127 14.10 -0.09 -16.15
C PRO A 127 13.09 0.67 -15.27
N THR A 128 13.03 1.99 -15.44
CA THR A 128 12.09 2.85 -14.73
C THR A 128 10.64 2.50 -15.09
N GLY A 129 9.71 2.75 -14.16
CA GLY A 129 8.28 2.59 -14.43
C GLY A 129 7.76 1.14 -14.64
N VAL A 130 8.55 0.10 -14.36
CA VAL A 130 8.11 -1.31 -14.48
C VAL A 130 7.41 -1.88 -13.23
N GLY A 131 7.35 -1.11 -12.14
CA GLY A 131 6.65 -1.50 -10.91
C GLY A 131 7.54 -1.85 -9.70
N LYS A 132 8.86 -1.59 -9.72
CA LYS A 132 9.78 -1.86 -8.60
C LYS A 132 9.25 -1.34 -7.25
N THR A 133 9.00 -0.03 -7.18
CA THR A 133 8.47 0.64 -5.98
C THR A 133 7.05 0.20 -5.65
N GLU A 134 6.22 -0.04 -6.67
CA GLU A 134 4.81 -0.42 -6.46
C GLU A 134 4.69 -1.82 -5.84
N ILE A 135 5.54 -2.77 -6.25
CA ILE A 135 5.63 -4.09 -5.61
C ILE A 135 5.95 -3.94 -4.12
N ALA A 136 7.00 -3.19 -3.78
CA ALA A 136 7.40 -3.02 -2.38
C ALA A 136 6.34 -2.30 -1.55
N ARG A 137 5.75 -1.21 -2.08
CA ARG A 137 4.70 -0.44 -1.42
C ARG A 137 3.44 -1.26 -1.19
N ARG A 138 2.96 -1.99 -2.20
CA ARG A 138 1.75 -2.83 -2.10
C ARG A 138 1.97 -3.97 -1.13
N LEU A 139 3.15 -4.58 -1.18
CA LEU A 139 3.50 -5.63 -0.24
C LEU A 139 3.50 -5.13 1.20
N ALA A 140 4.12 -3.96 1.47
CA ALA A 140 4.12 -3.39 2.81
C ALA A 140 2.71 -3.07 3.31
N LYS A 141 1.86 -2.50 2.45
CA LYS A 141 0.45 -2.26 2.77
C LYS A 141 -0.31 -3.56 3.03
N LEU A 142 -0.04 -4.61 2.26
CA LEU A 142 -0.70 -5.92 2.42
C LEU A 142 -0.44 -6.53 3.80
N VAL A 143 0.80 -6.43 4.30
CA VAL A 143 1.16 -6.96 5.63
C VAL A 143 1.11 -5.93 6.75
N ASP A 144 0.50 -4.76 6.49
CA ASP A 144 0.48 -3.62 7.39
C ASP A 144 1.90 -3.31 7.97
N ALA A 145 2.97 -3.45 7.19
CA ALA A 145 4.33 -3.19 7.66
C ALA A 145 4.70 -1.69 7.56
N PRO A 146 5.46 -1.12 8.51
CA PRO A 146 6.06 0.19 8.35
C PRO A 146 6.94 0.22 7.09
N PHE A 147 6.77 1.27 6.29
CA PHE A 147 7.45 1.41 5.00
C PHE A 147 8.02 2.81 4.83
N VAL A 148 9.25 2.89 4.33
CA VAL A 148 9.87 4.16 3.90
C VAL A 148 10.51 3.98 2.53
N LYS A 149 10.32 4.96 1.64
CA LYS A 149 11.02 5.05 0.35
C LYS A 149 12.01 6.19 0.42
N VAL A 150 13.27 5.92 0.09
CA VAL A 150 14.33 6.93 -0.01
C VAL A 150 15.05 6.78 -1.34
N GLU A 151 15.64 7.88 -1.82
CA GLU A 151 16.48 7.90 -3.02
C GLU A 151 17.95 7.98 -2.57
N ALA A 152 18.78 7.10 -3.11
CA ALA A 152 20.19 6.99 -2.69
C ALA A 152 21.00 8.26 -2.99
N THR A 153 20.67 8.95 -4.09
CA THR A 153 21.29 10.20 -4.53
C THR A 153 21.11 11.37 -3.55
N LYS A 154 20.10 11.31 -2.68
CA LYS A 154 19.86 12.32 -1.65
C LYS A 154 21.03 12.47 -0.66
N TYR A 155 21.86 11.45 -0.54
CA TYR A 155 22.99 11.41 0.39
C TYR A 155 24.34 11.78 -0.28
N THR A 156 24.35 12.02 -1.60
CA THR A 156 25.58 12.37 -2.35
C THR A 156 25.77 13.87 -2.59
N GLU A 157 24.80 14.73 -2.25
CA GLU A 157 24.84 16.15 -2.59
C GLU A 157 25.85 16.94 -1.73
N VAL A 158 26.79 17.63 -2.40
CA VAL A 158 27.85 18.45 -1.79
C VAL A 158 27.23 19.61 -1.00
N GLY A 159 27.22 19.50 0.32
CA GLY A 159 26.62 20.49 1.22
C GLY A 159 25.71 19.92 2.30
N PHE A 160 25.53 18.60 2.34
CA PHE A 160 24.63 17.94 3.29
C PHE A 160 25.22 17.75 4.70
N HIS A 161 25.60 18.85 5.37
CA HIS A 161 25.72 18.87 6.82
C HIS A 161 24.31 18.77 7.45
N GLY A 162 23.71 17.57 7.53
CA GLY A 162 22.47 17.43 8.33
C GLY A 162 21.49 16.27 8.09
N ARG A 163 21.68 15.38 7.10
CA ARG A 163 20.92 14.11 7.07
C ARG A 163 21.88 12.94 6.94
N ASP A 164 22.29 12.51 8.12
CA ASP A 164 22.78 11.18 8.42
C ASP A 164 21.85 10.10 7.82
N VAL A 165 22.43 9.01 7.31
CA VAL A 165 21.72 7.83 6.78
C VAL A 165 20.76 7.25 7.82
N ASP A 166 21.05 7.44 9.12
CA ASP A 166 20.14 7.14 10.23
C ASP A 166 18.75 7.78 10.10
N GLN A 167 18.61 8.90 9.36
CA GLN A 167 17.32 9.54 9.12
C GLN A 167 16.33 8.59 8.44
N ILE A 168 16.79 7.62 7.65
CA ILE A 168 15.95 6.59 7.04
C ILE A 168 15.18 5.83 8.13
N ILE A 169 15.87 5.45 9.20
CA ILE A 169 15.29 4.70 10.31
C ILE A 169 14.38 5.59 11.15
N ARG A 170 14.77 6.85 11.38
CA ARG A 170 13.91 7.83 12.08
C ARG A 170 12.58 8.05 11.34
N ASP A 171 12.63 8.20 10.01
CA ASP A 171 11.43 8.35 9.17
C ASP A 171 10.57 7.07 9.19
N LEU A 172 11.20 5.89 9.22
CA LEU A 172 10.49 4.61 9.33
C LEU A 172 9.73 4.48 10.67
N VAL A 173 10.32 4.91 11.78
CA VAL A 173 9.67 4.92 13.10
C VAL A 173 8.47 5.87 13.12
N GLU A 174 8.57 7.05 12.51
CA GLU A 174 7.43 7.96 12.39
C GLU A 174 6.27 7.33 11.63
N ASN A 175 6.58 6.65 10.51
CA ASN A 175 5.58 5.90 9.75
C ASN A 175 4.99 4.75 10.57
N ALA A 176 5.80 4.06 11.38
CA ALA A 176 5.33 3.01 12.29
C ALA A 176 4.38 3.56 13.36
N ILE A 177 4.64 4.75 13.92
CA ILE A 177 3.75 5.39 14.90
C ILE A 177 2.39 5.69 14.26
N GLN A 178 2.36 6.24 13.05
CA GLN A 178 1.11 6.50 12.34
C GLN A 178 0.34 5.20 12.08
N LEU A 179 1.05 4.15 11.65
CA LEU A 179 0.48 2.85 11.39
C LEU A 179 -0.11 2.19 12.65
N VAL A 180 0.62 2.22 13.77
CA VAL A 180 0.13 1.69 15.06
C VAL A 180 -1.07 2.49 15.55
N LYS A 181 -1.04 3.82 15.44
CA LYS A 181 -2.20 4.67 15.79
C LYS A 181 -3.43 4.33 14.94
N GLN A 182 -3.25 4.14 13.64
CA GLN A 182 -4.34 3.73 12.74
C GLN A 182 -4.89 2.35 13.09
N ARG A 183 -4.03 1.38 13.44
CA ARG A 183 -4.45 0.05 13.91
C ARG A 183 -5.25 0.14 15.21
N GLN A 184 -4.76 0.88 16.21
CA GLN A 184 -5.46 1.06 17.48
C GLN A 184 -6.81 1.76 17.28
N ARG A 185 -6.88 2.82 16.45
CA ARG A 185 -8.14 3.47 16.07
C ARG A 185 -9.15 2.49 15.47
N ARG A 186 -8.71 1.60 14.57
CA ARG A 186 -9.57 0.57 13.98
C ARG A 186 -10.09 -0.39 15.06
N MET A 187 -9.20 -0.95 15.89
CA MET A 187 -9.56 -1.91 16.93
C MET A 187 -10.51 -1.32 18.00
N MET A 188 -10.38 -0.03 18.29
CA MET A 188 -11.15 0.64 19.34
C MET A 188 -12.37 1.40 18.80
N LYS A 189 -12.67 1.31 17.49
CA LYS A 189 -13.74 2.09 16.85
C LYS A 189 -15.09 1.94 17.55
N GLU A 190 -15.48 0.71 17.88
CA GLU A 190 -16.77 0.46 18.54
C GLU A 190 -16.76 0.90 20.02
N GLN A 191 -15.62 0.78 20.70
CA GLN A 191 -15.46 1.27 22.06
C GLN A 191 -15.54 2.81 22.10
N ILE A 192 -14.83 3.49 21.20
CA ILE A 192 -14.87 4.94 21.03
C ILE A 192 -16.31 5.38 20.71
N ARG A 193 -16.99 4.68 19.80
CA ARG A 193 -18.39 4.98 19.46
C ARG A 193 -19.32 4.94 20.68
N LYS A 194 -19.15 3.96 21.56
CA LYS A 194 -19.93 3.85 22.81
C LYS A 194 -19.61 5.00 23.78
N VAL A 195 -18.33 5.33 23.94
CA VAL A 195 -17.91 6.46 24.79
C VAL A 195 -18.45 7.79 24.26
N VAL A 196 -18.38 8.02 22.95
CA VAL A 196 -18.95 9.20 22.29
C VAL A 196 -20.46 9.27 22.51
N GLU A 197 -21.17 8.15 22.31
CA GLU A 197 -22.61 8.06 22.56
C GLU A 197 -22.95 8.40 24.01
N ASP A 198 -22.23 7.84 24.97
CA ASP A 198 -22.48 8.09 26.40
C ASP A 198 -22.17 9.54 26.80
N LYS A 199 -21.13 10.17 26.25
CA LYS A 199 -20.84 11.60 26.49
C LYS A 199 -21.92 12.53 25.94
N ILE A 200 -22.42 12.25 24.74
CA ILE A 200 -23.54 13.02 24.17
C ILE A 200 -24.79 12.86 25.04
N LEU A 201 -25.04 11.65 25.56
CA LEU A 201 -26.16 11.40 26.46
C LEU A 201 -26.00 12.11 27.81
N ASP A 202 -24.79 12.16 28.36
CA ASP A 202 -24.49 12.88 29.60
C ASP A 202 -24.84 14.37 29.46
N GLU A 203 -24.47 14.98 28.35
CA GLU A 203 -24.75 16.39 28.08
C GLU A 203 -26.24 16.66 27.79
N LEU A 204 -26.93 15.72 27.11
CA LEU A 204 -28.35 15.86 26.78
C LEU A 204 -29.30 15.58 27.95
N THR A 205 -28.92 14.69 28.86
CA THR A 205 -29.80 14.20 29.95
C THR A 205 -29.36 14.66 31.34
N GLY A 206 -28.12 15.13 31.48
CA GLY A 206 -27.47 15.38 32.76
C GLY A 206 -26.92 14.08 33.38
N LEU A 207 -25.84 14.22 34.18
CA LEU A 207 -25.12 13.10 34.81
C LEU A 207 -25.98 12.24 35.75
N GLU A 208 -27.08 12.78 36.29
CA GLU A 208 -27.97 12.09 37.25
C GLU A 208 -29.30 11.60 36.63
N ALA A 209 -29.40 11.52 35.30
CA ALA A 209 -30.62 11.08 34.65
C ALA A 209 -31.03 9.66 35.08
N ARG A 210 -32.32 9.44 35.37
CA ARG A 210 -32.87 8.09 35.63
C ARG A 210 -32.59 7.17 34.44
N SER A 211 -32.28 5.90 34.71
CA SER A 211 -31.93 4.89 33.71
C SER A 211 -32.92 4.82 32.53
N GLN A 212 -34.22 4.89 32.82
CA GLN A 212 -35.29 4.87 31.82
C GLN A 212 -35.29 6.09 30.88
N THR A 213 -34.97 7.28 31.40
CA THR A 213 -34.85 8.51 30.61
C THR A 213 -33.63 8.43 29.70
N ARG A 214 -32.49 7.97 30.24
CA ARG A 214 -31.25 7.82 29.48
C ARG A 214 -31.41 6.84 28.32
N GLU A 215 -32.08 5.72 28.55
CA GLU A 215 -32.33 4.69 27.52
C GLU A 215 -33.29 5.18 26.42
N SER A 216 -34.28 6.00 26.78
CA SER A 216 -35.18 6.65 25.82
C SER A 216 -34.42 7.63 24.92
N PHE A 217 -33.54 8.46 25.49
CA PHE A 217 -32.68 9.38 24.73
C PHE A 217 -31.67 8.64 23.87
N ARG A 218 -31.11 7.52 24.35
CA ARG A 218 -30.24 6.65 23.56
C ARG A 218 -30.95 6.13 22.30
N SER A 219 -32.19 5.67 22.44
CA SER A 219 -33.00 5.25 21.29
C SER A 219 -33.22 6.39 20.28
N LEU A 220 -33.51 7.61 20.77
CA LEU A 220 -33.72 8.79 19.93
C LEU A 220 -32.44 9.25 19.23
N LEU A 221 -31.29 9.21 19.92
CA LEU A 221 -29.97 9.55 19.36
C LEU A 221 -29.58 8.58 18.24
N ARG A 222 -29.79 7.27 18.45
CA ARG A 222 -29.54 6.24 17.42
C ARG A 222 -30.45 6.39 16.19
N LYS A 223 -31.67 6.91 16.39
CA LYS A 223 -32.63 7.22 15.31
C LYS A 223 -32.32 8.55 14.60
N GLY A 224 -31.31 9.30 15.02
CA GLY A 224 -30.95 10.60 14.44
C GLY A 224 -31.92 11.73 14.79
N ALA A 225 -32.82 11.55 15.76
CA ALA A 225 -33.83 12.54 16.11
C ALA A 225 -33.27 13.72 16.94
N LEU A 226 -32.02 13.63 17.40
CA LEU A 226 -31.38 14.59 18.29
C LEU A 226 -30.20 15.33 17.64
N GLU A 227 -29.94 15.13 16.35
CA GLU A 227 -28.75 15.65 15.65
C GLU A 227 -28.68 17.19 15.64
N GLU A 228 -29.83 17.86 15.58
CA GLU A 228 -29.95 19.32 15.54
C GLU A 228 -29.98 19.97 16.95
N ARG A 229 -29.96 19.18 18.03
CA ARG A 229 -29.87 19.75 19.38
C ARG A 229 -28.47 20.31 19.63
N GLU A 230 -28.40 21.43 20.33
CA GLU A 230 -27.14 22.01 20.76
C GLU A 230 -26.66 21.39 22.08
N ILE A 231 -25.38 21.05 22.13
CA ILE A 231 -24.69 20.56 23.33
C ILE A 231 -23.39 21.33 23.54
N GLU A 232 -22.93 21.42 24.79
CA GLU A 232 -21.61 21.98 25.11
C GLU A 232 -20.55 20.88 25.05
N VAL A 233 -19.52 21.10 24.24
CA VAL A 233 -18.39 20.17 24.11
C VAL A 233 -17.12 20.86 24.58
N GLU A 234 -16.34 20.15 25.40
CA GLU A 234 -14.98 20.55 25.77
C GLU A 234 -13.98 20.09 24.70
N GLU A 235 -13.35 21.06 24.04
CA GLU A 235 -12.28 20.86 23.06
C GLU A 235 -10.94 21.27 23.69
N PRO A 236 -9.83 20.54 23.46
CA PRO A 236 -8.49 21.04 23.80
C PRO A 236 -8.24 22.36 23.08
N ALA A 237 -7.89 23.43 23.80
CA ALA A 237 -7.68 24.73 23.17
C ALA A 237 -6.56 24.64 22.13
N ARG A 238 -6.94 24.56 20.84
CA ARG A 238 -5.99 24.68 19.74
C ARG A 238 -5.39 26.07 19.84
N SER A 239 -4.13 26.14 20.28
CA SER A 239 -3.37 27.38 20.19
C SER A 239 -3.30 27.78 18.72
N LYS A 240 -4.15 28.74 18.34
CA LYS A 240 -3.96 29.52 17.12
C LYS A 240 -2.56 30.11 17.25
N HIS A 241 -1.61 29.54 16.52
CA HIS A 241 -0.34 30.22 16.30
C HIS A 241 -0.70 31.45 15.46
N ASN A 242 -1.04 32.54 16.13
CA ASN A 242 -0.95 33.85 15.51
C ASN A 242 0.52 34.00 15.14
N VAL A 243 0.81 33.88 13.85
CA VAL A 243 2.10 34.26 13.29
C VAL A 243 2.26 35.73 13.62
N VAL A 244 2.96 36.04 14.71
CA VAL A 244 3.42 37.39 14.97
C VAL A 244 4.37 37.71 13.83
N GLN A 245 4.04 38.71 13.04
CA GLN A 245 4.87 39.19 11.94
C GLN A 245 6.10 39.85 12.56
N ILE A 246 7.16 39.08 12.77
CA ILE A 246 8.46 39.55 13.25
C ILE A 246 9.16 40.23 12.07
N GLY A 247 8.70 41.43 11.74
CA GLY A 247 9.18 42.18 10.59
C GLY A 247 10.32 43.15 10.88
N ASP A 248 10.58 43.55 12.14
CA ASP A 248 11.45 44.72 12.36
C ASP A 248 12.07 44.87 13.77
N MET A 249 12.59 43.79 14.38
CA MET A 249 13.23 43.89 15.70
C MET A 249 14.63 43.27 15.72
N GLY A 250 15.63 44.07 16.11
CA GLY A 250 17.04 43.69 16.19
C GLY A 250 17.36 42.58 17.23
N PRO A 251 18.49 41.89 17.06
CA PRO A 251 18.79 40.61 17.73
C PRO A 251 18.89 40.67 19.26
N GLU A 252 19.23 41.84 19.83
CA GLU A 252 19.44 41.96 21.29
C GLU A 252 18.13 41.99 22.09
N ARG A 253 17.04 42.54 21.53
CA ARG A 253 15.71 42.53 22.18
C ARG A 253 14.97 41.21 21.99
N MET A 254 15.36 40.40 21.00
CA MET A 254 14.79 39.09 20.73
C MET A 254 15.08 38.12 21.89
N ASN A 255 16.29 38.11 22.46
CA ASN A 255 16.64 37.19 23.55
C ASN A 255 15.92 37.50 24.88
N ASP A 256 15.67 38.76 25.21
CA ASP A 256 14.94 39.13 26.43
C ASP A 256 13.42 38.88 26.28
N ILE A 257 12.89 38.96 25.04
CA ILE A 257 11.50 38.56 24.74
C ILE A 257 11.38 37.04 24.73
N LEU A 258 12.28 36.31 24.07
CA LEU A 258 12.28 34.84 24.00
C LEU A 258 12.35 34.20 25.39
N SER A 259 13.20 34.71 26.29
CA SER A 259 13.32 34.18 27.65
C SER A 259 12.11 34.46 28.55
N ARG A 260 11.37 35.55 28.29
CA ARG A 260 10.09 35.87 28.97
C ARG A 260 8.90 35.13 28.35
N VAL A 261 8.94 34.91 27.03
CA VAL A 261 7.95 34.14 26.27
C VAL A 261 8.06 32.65 26.60
N ASP A 262 9.25 32.08 26.72
CA ASP A 262 9.43 30.68 27.14
C ASP A 262 8.85 30.42 28.54
N LYS A 263 9.04 31.35 29.48
CA LYS A 263 8.47 31.23 30.83
C LYS A 263 6.95 31.42 30.88
N PHE A 264 6.36 32.15 29.93
CA PHE A 264 4.91 32.33 29.82
C PHE A 264 4.21 31.24 28.98
N PHE A 265 4.87 30.70 27.95
CA PHE A 265 4.32 29.67 27.06
C PHE A 265 4.36 28.26 27.64
N THR A 266 5.29 27.98 28.56
CA THR A 266 5.40 26.65 29.19
C THR A 266 4.31 26.42 30.25
N VAL A 267 3.65 27.47 30.76
CA VAL A 267 2.68 27.36 31.86
C VAL A 267 1.22 27.33 31.39
N GLN A 268 0.91 27.67 30.13
CA GLN A 268 -0.49 27.93 29.71
C GLN A 268 -1.02 27.12 28.52
N ARG A 269 -0.53 25.88 28.30
CA ARG A 269 -1.05 25.01 27.23
C ARG A 269 -1.60 23.68 27.75
N SER A 270 -2.69 23.74 28.51
CA SER A 270 -3.65 22.62 28.64
C SER A 270 -5.09 23.07 28.99
N GLY A 271 -5.52 24.26 28.57
CA GLY A 271 -6.92 24.67 28.77
C GLY A 271 -7.84 23.91 27.81
N SER A 272 -8.91 23.28 28.31
CA SER A 272 -10.06 22.93 27.47
C SER A 272 -10.94 24.17 27.30
N GLN A 273 -11.49 24.37 26.10
CA GLN A 273 -12.47 25.41 25.82
C GLN A 273 -13.83 24.75 25.59
N LYS A 274 -14.86 25.23 26.29
CA LYS A 274 -16.25 24.83 26.04
C LYS A 274 -16.80 25.57 24.82
N ARG A 275 -17.39 24.83 23.88
CA ARG A 275 -18.06 25.40 22.71
C ARG A 275 -19.42 24.73 22.53
N ARG A 276 -20.44 25.56 22.29
CA ARG A 276 -21.78 25.10 21.90
C ARG A 276 -21.77 24.75 20.41
N MET A 277 -22.26 23.57 20.08
CA MET A 277 -22.39 23.07 18.71
C MET A 277 -23.51 22.03 18.63
N THR A 278 -23.94 21.68 17.43
CA THR A 278 -24.98 20.65 17.24
C THR A 278 -24.46 19.26 17.62
N VAL A 279 -25.33 18.32 18.00
CA VAL A 279 -24.95 16.92 18.26
C VAL A 279 -24.23 16.30 17.06
N ARG A 280 -24.64 16.64 15.84
CA ARG A 280 -23.99 16.21 14.60
C ARG A 280 -22.52 16.63 14.54
N GLU A 281 -22.23 17.90 14.82
CA GLU A 281 -20.87 18.45 14.82
C GLU A 281 -20.06 17.94 16.02
N ALA A 282 -20.69 17.92 17.20
CA ALA A 282 -20.12 17.46 18.45
C ALA A 282 -19.61 16.03 18.36
N ARG A 283 -20.32 15.14 17.65
CA ARG A 283 -19.93 13.74 17.52
C ARG A 283 -18.51 13.59 16.94
N ALA A 284 -18.21 14.29 15.85
CA ALA A 284 -16.89 14.24 15.23
C ALA A 284 -15.81 14.81 16.16
N VAL A 285 -16.11 15.91 16.84
CA VAL A 285 -15.16 16.56 17.78
C VAL A 285 -14.88 15.66 19.00
N ILE A 286 -15.91 15.09 19.62
CA ILE A 286 -15.76 14.19 20.76
C ILE A 286 -15.02 12.92 20.33
N GLU A 287 -15.33 12.38 19.14
CA GLU A 287 -14.63 11.21 18.60
C GLU A 287 -13.14 11.47 18.43
N ASP A 288 -12.75 12.62 17.87
CA ASP A 288 -11.34 13.01 17.71
C ASP A 288 -10.65 13.16 19.07
N VAL A 289 -11.27 13.85 20.03
CA VAL A 289 -10.71 14.10 21.36
C VAL A 289 -10.53 12.80 22.15
N GLU A 290 -11.55 11.94 22.18
CA GLU A 290 -11.48 10.67 22.89
C GLU A 290 -10.52 9.69 22.22
N SER A 291 -10.47 9.69 20.88
CA SER A 291 -9.44 8.96 20.14
C SER A 291 -8.04 9.40 20.54
N GLU A 292 -7.76 10.70 20.58
CA GLU A 292 -6.44 11.22 20.94
C GLU A 292 -6.02 10.87 22.38
N LYS A 293 -6.94 10.94 23.34
CA LYS A 293 -6.66 10.54 24.73
C LYS A 293 -6.21 9.09 24.83
N ILE A 294 -6.88 8.20 24.12
CA ILE A 294 -6.54 6.77 24.09
C ILE A 294 -5.21 6.54 23.35
N LEU A 295 -4.89 7.38 22.37
CA LEU A 295 -3.72 7.24 21.48
C LEU A 295 -2.44 7.97 21.97
N THR A 296 -2.46 8.57 23.15
CA THR A 296 -1.29 9.25 23.74
C THR A 296 -0.51 8.35 24.72
N ASP A 297 -0.86 7.06 24.76
CA ASP A 297 -0.21 6.06 25.59
C ASP A 297 1.24 5.79 25.17
N GLU A 298 2.18 5.76 26.14
CA GLU A 298 3.57 5.34 25.94
C GLU A 298 3.67 3.94 25.30
N SER A 299 2.63 3.11 25.45
CA SER A 299 2.54 1.81 24.78
C SER A 299 2.59 1.91 23.26
N ILE A 300 2.13 3.02 22.65
CA ILE A 300 2.15 3.20 21.19
C ILE A 300 3.57 3.37 20.69
N THR A 301 4.38 4.17 21.37
CA THR A 301 5.78 4.37 21.01
C THR A 301 6.54 3.06 21.07
N LYS A 302 6.35 2.28 22.15
CA LYS A 302 6.95 0.95 22.29
C LYS A 302 6.51 -0.03 21.20
N LYS A 303 5.20 -0.08 20.89
CA LYS A 303 4.66 -0.91 19.80
C LYS A 303 5.18 -0.47 18.43
N ALA A 304 5.40 0.82 18.21
CA ALA A 304 5.92 1.35 16.97
C ALA A 304 7.40 1.03 16.78
N ILE A 305 8.21 1.06 17.84
CA ILE A 305 9.59 0.59 17.82
C ILE A 305 9.61 -0.91 17.48
N ASP A 306 8.86 -1.74 18.20
CA ASP A 306 8.77 -3.18 17.94
C ASP A 306 8.33 -3.48 16.49
N ALA A 307 7.30 -2.78 16.00
CA ALA A 307 6.88 -2.87 14.60
C ALA A 307 7.95 -2.35 13.62
N THR A 308 8.83 -1.43 14.00
CA THR A 308 9.92 -1.00 13.14
C THR A 308 10.99 -2.08 13.05
N GLU A 309 11.43 -2.60 14.19
CA GLU A 309 12.49 -3.61 14.29
C GLU A 309 12.05 -4.94 13.67
N GLN A 310 10.83 -5.38 13.99
CA GLN A 310 10.33 -6.69 13.56
C GLN A 310 9.71 -6.63 12.18
N ASP A 311 8.82 -5.65 11.95
CA ASP A 311 7.95 -5.27 10.81
C ASP A 311 8.55 -4.45 9.66
N GLY A 312 9.60 -3.67 9.91
CA GLY A 312 10.06 -2.60 9.03
C GLY A 312 10.49 -3.05 7.63
N ILE A 313 10.19 -2.22 6.64
CA ILE A 313 10.66 -2.33 5.25
C ILE A 313 11.23 -0.99 4.80
N VAL A 314 12.49 -1.00 4.36
CA VAL A 314 13.18 0.16 3.78
C VAL A 314 13.38 -0.08 2.29
N PHE A 315 12.86 0.83 1.46
CA PHE A 315 13.07 0.81 0.01
C PHE A 315 14.06 1.89 -0.40
N ILE A 316 15.24 1.47 -0.88
CA ILE A 316 16.31 2.35 -1.36
C ILE A 316 16.26 2.35 -2.89
N ASP A 317 15.75 3.43 -3.47
CA ASP A 317 15.67 3.61 -4.92
C ASP A 317 16.95 4.22 -5.48
N GLU A 318 17.20 3.98 -6.76
CA GLU A 318 18.33 4.52 -7.52
C GLU A 318 19.72 4.19 -6.90
N ILE A 319 19.86 2.99 -6.32
CA ILE A 319 21.13 2.55 -5.73
C ILE A 319 22.25 2.44 -6.77
N ASP A 320 21.91 2.28 -8.05
CA ASP A 320 22.87 2.23 -9.14
C ASP A 320 23.55 3.58 -9.41
N LYS A 321 22.99 4.69 -8.90
CA LYS A 321 23.54 6.05 -9.03
C LYS A 321 24.67 6.34 -8.05
N ILE A 322 24.79 5.55 -6.98
CA ILE A 322 25.89 5.66 -6.01
C ILE A 322 27.00 4.64 -6.28
N CYS A 323 26.93 3.90 -7.40
CA CYS A 323 28.00 3.01 -7.86
C CYS A 323 29.08 3.79 -8.60
N THR A 324 30.35 3.51 -8.31
CA THR A 324 31.48 4.04 -9.07
C THR A 324 31.88 3.03 -10.14
N PRO A 325 31.81 3.35 -11.45
CA PRO A 325 32.21 2.42 -12.50
C PRO A 325 33.68 2.02 -12.35
N SER A 326 33.95 0.71 -12.38
CA SER A 326 35.27 0.11 -12.19
C SER A 326 36.39 0.63 -13.12
N ASN A 327 36.04 1.28 -14.24
CA ASN A 327 36.98 1.85 -15.22
C ASN A 327 37.43 3.30 -14.92
N TYR A 328 36.79 4.01 -13.99
CA TYR A 328 37.17 5.38 -13.60
C TYR A 328 38.03 5.36 -12.32
N ARG A 329 39.33 5.05 -12.47
CA ARG A 329 40.30 5.01 -11.35
C ARG A 329 40.94 6.37 -10.98
N HIS A 330 40.42 7.49 -11.47
CA HIS A 330 40.97 8.81 -11.17
C HIS A 330 39.92 9.80 -10.65
N GLY A 331 39.89 9.97 -9.32
CA GLY A 331 39.57 11.24 -8.67
C GLY A 331 38.10 11.65 -8.52
N ALA A 332 37.13 10.88 -9.01
CA ALA A 332 35.70 11.19 -8.84
C ALA A 332 35.04 10.23 -7.83
N ASP A 333 34.33 10.83 -6.87
CA ASP A 333 33.28 10.25 -6.04
C ASP A 333 33.65 9.48 -4.75
N ALA A 334 34.59 10.02 -3.95
CA ALA A 334 34.68 9.67 -2.53
C ALA A 334 33.33 9.83 -1.79
N SER A 335 32.44 10.70 -2.30
CA SER A 335 31.09 10.90 -1.76
C SER A 335 30.13 9.76 -2.07
N SER A 336 30.13 9.20 -3.29
CA SER A 336 29.17 8.15 -3.68
C SER A 336 29.51 6.80 -3.04
N GLU A 337 30.80 6.45 -2.97
CA GLU A 337 31.25 5.29 -2.19
C GLU A 337 31.04 5.51 -0.68
N GLY A 338 31.22 6.75 -0.21
CA GLY A 338 30.90 7.15 1.17
C GLY A 338 29.46 6.81 1.57
N VAL A 339 28.48 7.12 0.70
CA VAL A 339 27.07 6.76 0.95
C VAL A 339 26.87 5.25 1.06
N GLN A 340 27.54 4.44 0.23
CA GLN A 340 27.45 2.98 0.37
C GLN A 340 27.99 2.51 1.73
N ARG A 341 29.09 3.11 2.20
CA ARG A 341 29.68 2.81 3.51
C ARG A 341 28.77 3.23 4.66
N ASP A 342 28.12 4.38 4.54
CA ASP A 342 27.20 4.89 5.56
C ASP A 342 25.89 4.08 5.60
N LEU A 343 25.48 3.46 4.48
CA LEU A 343 24.37 2.51 4.42
C LEU A 343 24.69 1.14 5.04
N LEU A 344 25.97 0.74 5.14
CA LEU A 344 26.33 -0.57 5.68
C LEU A 344 25.85 -0.76 7.12
N PRO A 345 26.16 0.11 8.11
CA PRO A 345 25.75 -0.09 9.49
C PRO A 345 24.25 -0.37 9.65
N ILE A 346 23.39 0.34 8.92
CA ILE A 346 21.94 0.13 9.02
C ILE A 346 21.46 -1.18 8.36
N ILE A 347 22.18 -1.70 7.37
CA ILE A 347 21.85 -2.97 6.70
C ILE A 347 22.45 -4.16 7.45
N GLU A 348 23.62 -3.99 8.07
CA GLU A 348 24.32 -5.02 8.81
C GLU A 348 23.71 -5.27 10.19
N GLY A 349 23.14 -4.21 10.80
CA GLY A 349 22.62 -4.25 12.15
C GLY A 349 23.30 -3.21 13.03
N SER A 350 22.53 -2.21 13.46
CA SER A 350 22.97 -1.13 14.33
C SER A 350 21.82 -0.61 15.18
N THR A 351 22.16 0.03 16.30
CA THR A 351 21.18 0.72 17.14
C THR A 351 21.16 2.20 16.78
N ILE A 352 20.03 2.66 16.22
CA ILE A 352 19.82 4.06 15.87
C ILE A 352 19.02 4.75 16.96
N SER A 353 19.54 5.88 17.46
CA SER A 353 18.82 6.69 18.44
C SER A 353 17.81 7.61 17.74
N THR A 354 16.58 7.58 18.21
CA THR A 354 15.47 8.43 17.73
C THR A 354 14.87 9.17 18.92
N LYS A 355 14.10 10.23 18.65
CA LYS A 355 13.37 10.96 19.70
C LYS A 355 12.32 10.10 20.43
N HIS A 356 12.00 8.93 19.87
CA HIS A 356 11.02 7.98 20.39
C HIS A 356 11.66 6.84 21.18
N GLY A 357 12.98 6.71 21.13
CA GLY A 357 13.74 5.60 21.70
C GLY A 357 14.78 5.06 20.72
N ASN A 358 15.54 4.06 21.18
CA ASN A 358 16.52 3.37 20.35
C ASN A 358 15.83 2.29 19.52
N VAL A 359 16.29 2.10 18.29
CA VAL A 359 15.75 1.11 17.33
C VAL A 359 16.88 0.28 16.77
N ASN A 360 16.73 -1.05 16.86
CA ASN A 360 17.65 -2.00 16.24
C ASN A 360 17.26 -2.32 14.78
N THR A 361 18.22 -2.25 13.88
CA THR A 361 18.02 -2.48 12.44
C THR A 361 18.24 -3.93 11.98
N ASP A 362 18.72 -4.83 12.85
CA ASP A 362 19.09 -6.24 12.55
C ASP A 362 18.05 -7.03 11.74
N HIS A 363 16.78 -6.66 11.89
CA HIS A 363 15.64 -7.42 11.39
C HIS A 363 14.75 -6.67 10.39
N ILE A 364 15.16 -5.46 10.02
CA ILE A 364 14.52 -4.64 8.99
C ILE A 364 14.81 -5.25 7.61
N LEU A 365 13.78 -5.35 6.76
CA LEU A 365 13.96 -5.79 5.38
C LEU A 365 14.39 -4.62 4.50
N PHE A 366 15.56 -4.72 3.88
CA PHE A 366 16.02 -3.76 2.89
C PHE A 366 15.72 -4.25 1.47
N VAL A 367 15.13 -3.36 0.67
CA VAL A 367 14.86 -3.56 -0.75
C VAL A 367 15.53 -2.44 -1.52
N ALA A 368 16.66 -2.75 -2.14
CA ALA A 368 17.37 -1.84 -3.02
C ALA A 368 16.84 -1.99 -4.46
N SER A 369 16.83 -0.89 -5.20
CA SER A 369 16.31 -0.83 -6.57
C SER A 369 17.23 0.02 -7.43
N GLY A 370 17.46 -0.40 -8.67
CA GLY A 370 18.25 0.36 -9.64
C GLY A 370 17.94 -0.03 -11.09
N ALA A 371 18.22 0.89 -12.01
CA ALA A 371 18.10 0.60 -13.44
C ALA A 371 19.31 -0.15 -13.98
N PHE A 372 20.50 0.15 -13.44
CA PHE A 372 21.77 -0.47 -13.83
C PHE A 372 22.05 -0.33 -15.34
N HIS A 373 21.71 0.83 -15.92
CA HIS A 373 22.04 1.16 -17.31
C HIS A 373 23.52 1.55 -17.47
N SER A 374 24.05 2.36 -16.53
CA SER A 374 25.42 2.90 -16.58
C SER A 374 26.38 2.21 -15.59
N ALA A 375 25.85 1.37 -14.71
CA ALA A 375 26.59 0.63 -13.71
C ALA A 375 26.07 -0.81 -13.67
N LYS A 376 26.88 -1.74 -13.16
CA LYS A 376 26.48 -3.13 -12.92
C LYS A 376 26.29 -3.36 -11.42
N PRO A 377 25.48 -4.35 -11.01
CA PRO A 377 25.41 -4.76 -9.60
C PRO A 377 26.77 -5.14 -8.99
N SER A 378 27.73 -5.58 -9.83
CA SER A 378 29.10 -5.88 -9.42
C SER A 378 29.94 -4.65 -9.09
N ASP A 379 29.52 -3.45 -9.49
CA ASP A 379 30.20 -2.19 -9.18
C ASP A 379 29.81 -1.62 -7.79
N LEU A 380 28.85 -2.25 -7.09
CA LEU A 380 28.60 -2.00 -5.66
C LEU A 380 29.78 -2.53 -4.83
N MET A 381 30.00 -1.95 -3.65
CA MET A 381 30.99 -2.46 -2.69
C MET A 381 30.73 -3.94 -2.35
N ALA A 382 31.80 -4.72 -2.17
CA ALA A 382 31.70 -6.16 -1.95
C ALA A 382 30.89 -6.50 -0.69
N GLU A 383 31.04 -5.68 0.35
CA GLU A 383 30.30 -5.74 1.62
C GLU A 383 28.80 -5.59 1.37
N LEU A 384 28.41 -4.55 0.63
CA LEU A 384 27.01 -4.25 0.33
C LEU A 384 26.38 -5.33 -0.57
N GLN A 385 27.14 -5.86 -1.53
CA GLN A 385 26.71 -7.00 -2.35
C GLN A 385 26.43 -8.24 -1.50
N GLY A 386 27.27 -8.51 -0.49
CA GLY A 386 27.07 -9.62 0.44
C GLY A 386 25.79 -9.48 1.27
N ARG A 387 25.36 -8.25 1.54
CA ARG A 387 24.12 -7.95 2.27
C ARG A 387 22.86 -7.89 1.41
N LEU A 388 22.98 -7.97 0.07
CA LEU A 388 21.86 -8.01 -0.89
C LEU A 388 21.83 -9.35 -1.66
N PRO A 389 21.58 -10.49 -0.97
CA PRO A 389 21.75 -11.83 -1.55
C PRO A 389 20.67 -12.20 -2.58
N ILE A 390 19.47 -11.63 -2.49
CA ILE A 390 18.38 -11.93 -3.43
C ILE A 390 18.41 -10.90 -4.56
N ARG A 391 18.84 -11.32 -5.74
CA ARG A 391 18.83 -10.48 -6.95
C ARG A 391 17.67 -10.87 -7.84
N VAL A 392 16.87 -9.89 -8.25
CA VAL A 392 15.72 -10.12 -9.11
C VAL A 392 15.65 -9.09 -10.22
N GLU A 393 15.46 -9.58 -11.44
CA GLU A 393 15.34 -8.74 -12.63
C GLU A 393 13.87 -8.52 -12.97
N LEU A 394 13.52 -7.27 -13.26
CA LEU A 394 12.22 -6.84 -13.73
C LEU A 394 12.32 -6.48 -15.20
N LYS A 395 11.36 -7.01 -15.97
CA LYS A 395 11.34 -6.87 -17.43
C LYS A 395 10.73 -5.53 -17.82
N GLY A 396 11.20 -4.98 -18.93
CA GLY A 396 10.52 -3.86 -19.61
C GLY A 396 9.07 -4.23 -19.95
N LEU A 397 8.19 -3.24 -19.93
CA LEU A 397 6.76 -3.42 -20.20
C LEU A 397 6.50 -3.42 -21.71
N THR A 398 5.75 -4.40 -22.18
CA THR A 398 5.27 -4.47 -23.57
C THR A 398 3.99 -3.66 -23.76
N GLU A 399 3.60 -3.39 -25.01
CA GLU A 399 2.27 -2.83 -25.34
C GLU A 399 1.14 -3.64 -24.68
N ALA A 400 1.23 -4.97 -24.72
CA ALA A 400 0.24 -5.84 -24.09
C ALA A 400 0.20 -5.65 -22.56
N ASP A 401 1.34 -5.40 -21.92
CA ASP A 401 1.40 -5.08 -20.49
C ASP A 401 0.79 -3.70 -20.21
N MET A 402 1.06 -2.69 -21.05
CA MET A 402 0.45 -1.36 -20.94
C MET A 402 -1.07 -1.42 -21.00
N TYR A 403 -1.62 -2.16 -21.97
CA TYR A 403 -3.07 -2.40 -22.06
C TYR A 403 -3.61 -3.08 -20.81
N ARG A 404 -2.92 -4.12 -20.33
CA ARG A 404 -3.32 -4.82 -19.10
C ARG A 404 -3.27 -3.89 -17.88
N ILE A 405 -2.34 -2.95 -17.79
CA ILE A 405 -2.27 -1.98 -16.68
C ILE A 405 -3.50 -1.06 -16.67
N LEU A 406 -4.07 -0.75 -17.83
CA LEU A 406 -5.29 0.06 -17.93
C LEU A 406 -6.56 -0.69 -17.51
N VAL A 407 -6.55 -2.02 -17.53
CA VAL A 407 -7.78 -2.84 -17.36
C VAL A 407 -7.75 -3.72 -16.11
N VAL A 408 -6.63 -4.36 -15.81
CA VAL A 408 -6.54 -5.44 -14.80
C VAL A 408 -6.47 -4.90 -13.37
N PRO A 409 -5.62 -3.93 -13.02
CA PRO A 409 -5.53 -3.43 -11.66
C PRO A 409 -6.88 -2.90 -11.17
N GLU A 410 -7.28 -3.24 -9.94
CA GLU A 410 -8.61 -2.89 -9.41
C GLU A 410 -8.92 -1.39 -9.42
N ASN A 411 -7.88 -0.60 -9.16
CA ASN A 411 -7.92 0.87 -9.17
C ASN A 411 -7.04 1.39 -10.31
N ASN A 412 -7.22 0.85 -11.52
CA ASN A 412 -6.53 1.32 -12.72
C ASN A 412 -6.92 2.78 -13.06
N LEU A 413 -6.11 3.43 -13.89
CA LEU A 413 -6.26 4.85 -14.24
C LEU A 413 -7.60 5.15 -14.92
N VAL A 414 -8.06 4.24 -15.78
CA VAL A 414 -9.34 4.38 -16.49
C VAL A 414 -10.49 4.48 -15.50
N ARG A 415 -10.55 3.56 -14.53
CA ARG A 415 -11.58 3.56 -13.49
C ARG A 415 -11.51 4.81 -12.63
N GLN A 416 -10.31 5.28 -12.31
CA GLN A 416 -10.14 6.53 -11.55
C GLN A 416 -10.76 7.71 -12.30
N HIS A 417 -10.48 7.90 -13.58
CA HIS A 417 -11.07 8.99 -14.37
C HIS A 417 -12.59 8.85 -14.55
N VAL A 418 -13.09 7.63 -14.75
CA VAL A 418 -14.54 7.37 -14.84
C VAL A 418 -15.25 7.78 -13.55
N GLU A 419 -14.73 7.39 -12.38
CA GLU A 419 -15.35 7.76 -11.10
C GLU A 419 -15.17 9.25 -10.77
N LEU A 420 -14.07 9.89 -11.18
CA LEU A 420 -13.87 11.33 -11.00
C LEU A 420 -14.90 12.14 -11.80
N LEU A 421 -15.06 11.88 -13.10
CA LEU A 421 -16.01 12.62 -13.93
C LEU A 421 -17.47 12.35 -13.54
N LYS A 422 -17.74 11.17 -12.99
CA LYS A 422 -19.06 10.84 -12.44
C LYS A 422 -19.45 11.73 -11.26
N THR A 423 -18.49 12.32 -10.52
CA THR A 423 -18.81 13.29 -9.45
C THR A 423 -19.49 14.54 -9.98
N GLU A 424 -19.27 14.88 -11.25
CA GLU A 424 -19.93 15.99 -11.95
C GLU A 424 -21.16 15.52 -12.77
N GLY A 425 -21.49 14.23 -12.70
CA GLY A 425 -22.61 13.63 -13.41
C GLY A 425 -22.32 13.31 -14.87
N VAL A 426 -21.06 13.28 -15.30
CA VAL A 426 -20.64 12.87 -16.64
C VAL A 426 -20.39 11.36 -16.66
N ASN A 427 -21.02 10.65 -17.60
CA ASN A 427 -20.80 9.22 -17.80
C ASN A 427 -19.70 9.00 -18.85
N LEU A 428 -18.45 8.80 -18.42
CA LEU A 428 -17.34 8.49 -19.32
C LEU A 428 -17.33 7.00 -19.69
N HIS A 429 -17.31 6.70 -21.00
CA HIS A 429 -17.12 5.36 -21.55
C HIS A 429 -15.89 5.32 -22.46
N ILE A 430 -14.82 4.65 -22.03
CA ILE A 430 -13.64 4.40 -22.88
C ILE A 430 -13.78 3.02 -23.52
N THR A 431 -13.81 2.98 -24.85
CA THR A 431 -13.97 1.73 -25.60
C THR A 431 -12.70 0.87 -25.56
N GLU A 432 -12.84 -0.44 -25.81
CA GLU A 432 -11.68 -1.34 -25.85
C GLU A 432 -10.66 -0.94 -26.94
N SER A 433 -11.13 -0.43 -28.09
CA SER A 433 -10.26 0.06 -29.16
C SER A 433 -9.47 1.30 -28.73
N ALA A 434 -10.08 2.22 -27.98
CA ALA A 434 -9.37 3.36 -27.39
C ALA A 434 -8.30 2.90 -26.39
N LEU A 435 -8.60 1.94 -25.52
CA LEU A 435 -7.61 1.44 -24.55
C LEU A 435 -6.40 0.78 -25.21
N ARG A 436 -6.61 0.05 -26.31
CA ARG A 436 -5.53 -0.52 -27.11
C ARG A 436 -4.71 0.56 -27.80
N GLU A 437 -5.36 1.58 -28.36
CA GLU A 437 -4.68 2.73 -28.97
C GLU A 437 -3.82 3.49 -27.95
N ILE A 438 -4.35 3.75 -26.75
CA ILE A 438 -3.62 4.40 -25.64
C ILE A 438 -2.37 3.59 -25.28
N ALA A 439 -2.51 2.26 -25.16
CA ALA A 439 -1.40 1.38 -24.84
C ALA A 439 -0.33 1.37 -25.94
N ALA A 440 -0.75 1.35 -27.21
CA ALA A 440 0.14 1.39 -28.38
C ALA A 440 0.93 2.71 -28.42
N VAL A 441 0.25 3.85 -28.30
CA VAL A 441 0.91 5.16 -28.30
C VAL A 441 1.86 5.31 -27.10
N ALA A 442 1.47 4.87 -25.91
CA ALA A 442 2.35 4.91 -24.74
C ALA A 442 3.61 4.03 -24.93
N ALA A 443 3.47 2.86 -25.55
CA ALA A 443 4.60 2.00 -25.87
C ALA A 443 5.52 2.62 -26.93
N GLU A 444 4.96 3.22 -27.98
CA GLU A 444 5.70 3.91 -29.05
C GLU A 444 6.49 5.12 -28.51
N LEU A 445 5.87 5.95 -27.65
CA LEU A 445 6.54 7.09 -27.02
C LEU A 445 7.71 6.66 -26.12
N ASN A 446 7.57 5.53 -25.41
CA ASN A 446 8.66 4.97 -24.61
C ASN A 446 9.82 4.44 -25.48
N MET A 447 9.58 4.10 -26.75
CA MET A 447 10.62 3.67 -27.69
C MET A 447 11.29 4.85 -28.40
N THR A 448 10.55 5.91 -28.69
CA THR A 448 10.99 7.02 -29.55
C THR A 448 11.55 8.23 -28.80
N VAL A 449 11.12 8.47 -27.55
CA VAL A 449 11.53 9.64 -26.76
C VAL A 449 12.40 9.23 -25.57
N GLU A 450 11.76 8.94 -24.44
CA GLU A 450 12.40 8.47 -23.21
C GLU A 450 11.49 7.43 -22.57
N ASN A 451 12.08 6.30 -22.19
CA ASN A 451 11.35 5.22 -21.55
C ASN A 451 11.13 5.53 -20.07
N ILE A 452 9.92 5.99 -19.74
CA ILE A 452 9.46 6.21 -18.35
C ILE A 452 8.54 5.08 -17.87
N GLY A 453 8.44 3.99 -18.65
CA GLY A 453 7.62 2.82 -18.37
C GLY A 453 6.14 3.14 -18.28
N ALA A 454 5.43 2.51 -17.32
CA ALA A 454 3.98 2.67 -17.14
C ALA A 454 3.57 4.12 -16.79
N ARG A 455 4.50 4.97 -16.33
CA ARG A 455 4.20 6.38 -16.02
C ARG A 455 3.70 7.13 -17.26
N ARG A 456 4.10 6.71 -18.46
CA ARG A 456 3.63 7.26 -19.73
C ARG A 456 2.11 7.16 -19.91
N LEU A 457 1.46 6.16 -19.32
CA LEU A 457 0.00 6.01 -19.40
C LEU A 457 -0.74 7.17 -18.72
N HIS A 458 -0.17 7.75 -17.65
CA HIS A 458 -0.78 8.91 -16.99
C HIS A 458 -0.79 10.12 -17.92
N THR A 459 0.37 10.46 -18.49
CA THR A 459 0.52 11.64 -19.33
C THR A 459 -0.31 11.53 -20.61
N VAL A 460 -0.39 10.33 -21.20
CA VAL A 460 -1.25 10.06 -22.37
C VAL A 460 -2.75 10.19 -22.02
N LEU A 461 -3.20 9.60 -20.91
CA LEU A 461 -4.61 9.66 -20.50
C LEU A 461 -5.07 11.08 -20.15
N GLU A 462 -4.27 11.82 -19.39
CA GLU A 462 -4.59 13.21 -19.02
C GLU A 462 -4.78 14.06 -20.26
N ARG A 463 -3.91 13.90 -21.27
CA ARG A 463 -4.02 14.65 -22.52
C ARG A 463 -5.29 14.30 -23.31
N ILE A 464 -5.68 13.03 -23.35
CA ILE A 464 -6.90 12.60 -24.06
C ILE A 464 -8.16 13.15 -23.38
N LEU A 465 -8.14 13.23 -22.05
CA LEU A 465 -9.29 13.61 -21.25
C LEU A 465 -9.32 15.10 -20.89
N GLU A 466 -8.33 15.89 -21.29
CA GLU A 466 -8.19 17.30 -20.93
C GLU A 466 -9.44 18.12 -21.25
N ASP A 467 -9.93 18.08 -22.50
CA ASP A 467 -11.12 18.83 -22.92
C ASP A 467 -12.38 18.36 -22.19
N VAL A 468 -12.52 17.05 -21.97
CA VAL A 468 -13.67 16.47 -21.25
C VAL A 468 -13.65 16.89 -19.79
N SER A 469 -12.47 16.87 -19.17
CA SER A 469 -12.26 17.26 -17.78
C SER A 469 -12.50 18.76 -17.58
N TYR A 470 -12.06 19.60 -18.51
CA TYR A 470 -12.26 21.05 -18.45
C TYR A 470 -13.74 21.44 -18.55
N ASN A 471 -14.48 20.79 -19.46
CA ASN A 471 -15.90 21.10 -19.71
C ASN A 471 -16.87 20.27 -18.85
N ALA A 472 -16.37 19.38 -17.99
CA ALA A 472 -17.19 18.44 -17.22
C ALA A 472 -18.37 19.08 -16.45
N PRO A 473 -18.26 20.30 -15.87
CA PRO A 473 -19.37 20.92 -15.14
C PRO A 473 -20.57 21.24 -16.04
N ASP A 474 -20.30 21.52 -17.32
CA ASP A 474 -21.29 21.90 -18.33
C ASP A 474 -21.92 20.66 -19.01
N LEU A 475 -21.30 19.48 -18.87
CA LEU A 475 -21.68 18.23 -19.53
C LEU A 475 -22.53 17.31 -18.63
N LYS A 476 -23.18 17.86 -17.62
CA LYS A 476 -23.90 17.10 -16.61
C LYS A 476 -25.04 16.26 -17.21
N GLY A 477 -24.99 14.96 -16.95
CA GLY A 477 -25.96 13.98 -17.46
C GLY A 477 -25.61 13.42 -18.85
N GLU A 478 -24.57 13.94 -19.50
CA GLU A 478 -24.13 13.43 -20.79
C GLU A 478 -23.31 12.13 -20.66
N THR A 479 -23.29 11.36 -21.75
CA THR A 479 -22.44 10.17 -21.88
C THR A 479 -21.38 10.43 -22.94
N ILE A 480 -20.14 10.52 -22.51
CA ILE A 480 -18.99 10.78 -23.39
C ILE A 480 -18.31 9.47 -23.70
N THR A 481 -18.23 9.15 -24.99
CA THR A 481 -17.56 7.93 -25.47
C THR A 481 -16.23 8.29 -26.10
N ILE A 482 -15.15 7.70 -25.59
CA ILE A 482 -13.81 7.83 -26.16
C ILE A 482 -13.50 6.58 -26.99
N ASP A 483 -13.30 6.78 -28.29
CA ASP A 483 -12.90 5.74 -29.23
C ASP A 483 -11.47 5.95 -29.76
N ALA A 484 -10.99 5.01 -30.56
CA ALA A 484 -9.64 5.09 -31.12
C ALA A 484 -9.44 6.31 -32.05
N VAL A 485 -10.51 6.85 -32.66
CA VAL A 485 -10.45 8.06 -33.48
C VAL A 485 -10.30 9.28 -32.59
N SER A 486 -11.03 9.36 -31.48
CA SER A 486 -10.87 10.41 -30.47
C SER A 486 -9.45 10.43 -29.91
N VAL A 487 -8.89 9.26 -29.59
CA VAL A 487 -7.51 9.14 -29.08
C VAL A 487 -6.51 9.65 -30.11
N ARG A 488 -6.62 9.22 -31.38
CA ARG A 488 -5.74 9.69 -32.46
C ARG A 488 -5.92 11.17 -32.78
N GLY A 489 -7.13 11.72 -32.64
CA GLY A 489 -7.39 13.15 -32.79
C GLY A 489 -6.69 13.96 -31.70
N ALA A 490 -6.81 13.54 -30.44
CA ALA A 490 -6.20 14.22 -29.29
C ALA A 490 -4.66 14.17 -29.31
N LEU A 491 -4.08 13.08 -29.85
CA LEU A 491 -2.64 12.83 -29.87
C LEU A 491 -1.97 13.11 -31.24
N GLY A 492 -2.75 13.33 -32.30
CA GLY A 492 -2.25 13.41 -33.68
C GLY A 492 -1.26 14.56 -33.90
N ASP A 493 -1.52 15.73 -33.32
CA ASP A 493 -0.61 16.88 -33.40
C ASP A 493 0.69 16.68 -32.60
N MET A 494 0.68 15.75 -31.63
CA MET A 494 1.81 15.44 -30.77
C MET A 494 2.79 14.47 -31.46
N LEU A 495 2.28 13.43 -32.12
CA LEU A 495 3.10 12.43 -32.82
C LEU A 495 3.76 12.99 -34.10
N LEU A 496 3.14 13.99 -34.75
CA LEU A 496 3.64 14.60 -35.98
C LEU A 496 4.78 15.60 -35.78
N LYS A 497 4.96 16.13 -34.57
CA LYS A 497 6.05 17.08 -34.27
C LYS A 497 7.25 16.32 -33.73
N THR A 498 8.28 16.18 -34.56
CA THR A 498 9.59 15.57 -34.26
C THR A 498 10.39 16.28 -33.13
N ASP A 499 9.77 17.23 -32.41
CA ASP A 499 10.33 18.00 -31.29
C ASP A 499 9.51 17.73 -30.00
N LEU A 500 9.08 16.47 -29.82
CA LEU A 500 8.31 15.95 -28.68
C LEU A 500 8.99 16.21 -27.31
N SER A 501 10.32 16.33 -27.28
CA SER A 501 11.09 16.63 -26.06
C SER A 501 10.85 18.02 -25.51
N LYS A 502 10.29 18.96 -26.29
CA LYS A 502 10.04 20.35 -25.86
C LYS A 502 8.63 20.59 -25.30
N TYR A 503 7.69 19.67 -25.48
CA TYR A 503 6.29 19.88 -25.10
C TYR A 503 5.78 18.79 -24.15
N VAL A 504 6.11 18.97 -22.87
CA VAL A 504 5.27 18.64 -21.69
C VAL A 504 5.11 17.17 -21.23
N LEU A 505 5.58 16.12 -21.93
CA LEU A 505 5.20 14.72 -21.55
C LEU A 505 6.33 13.75 -21.15
#